data_AF-A0A060YUB4-F1
#
_entry.id   AF-A0A060YUB4-F1
#
_cell.length_a   1.000
_cell.length_b   1.000
_cell.length_c   1.000
_cell.angle_alpha   90.00
_cell.angle_beta   90.00
_cell.angle_gamma   90.00
#
_symmetry.space_group_name_H-M   'P 1'
#
loop_
_entity.id
_entity.type
_entity.pdbx_description
1 polymer ?
#
loop_
_entity_poly.entity_id
_entity_poly.type
_entity_poly.pdbx_seq_one_letter_code
_entity_poly.pdbx_strand_id
1 'polypeptide(L)'
;MPFSEIIHWNTAAVIGDERLLLQIPSTVRSIHQDNILSLRQQTQFLWEAYFSSVERIVLTTLEIIHDRVLQHAARSNLMWNSLPGGLYSLPQYSSYLGDFPFHYAKLGESCHDLQIDLNAHQSSSMWMVMNLILRALQQGYRKVLF
;
A
#
# COMPACT_ATOMS: atom_id res chain seq x y z
N MET A 1 4.82 -10.36 -18.88
CA MET A 1 5.56 -9.39 -18.03
C MET A 1 5.83 -10.04 -16.68
N PRO A 2 6.89 -9.68 -15.94
CA PRO A 2 7.17 -10.26 -14.63
C PRO A 2 6.05 -9.95 -13.62
N PHE A 3 5.75 -10.90 -12.74
CA PHE A 3 4.73 -10.79 -11.68
C PHE A 3 3.35 -10.32 -12.17
N SER A 4 2.97 -10.64 -13.42
CA SER A 4 1.69 -10.21 -14.01
C SER A 4 0.44 -10.74 -13.32
N GLU A 5 0.59 -11.66 -12.37
CA GLU A 5 -0.48 -12.13 -11.49
C GLU A 5 -0.89 -11.12 -10.41
N ILE A 6 0.06 -10.29 -9.95
CA ILE A 6 -0.17 -9.29 -8.89
C ILE A 6 0.02 -7.86 -9.42
N ILE A 7 0.89 -7.63 -10.41
CA ILE A 7 1.18 -6.31 -10.97
C ILE A 7 0.27 -6.03 -12.17
N HIS A 8 -0.44 -4.91 -12.11
CA HIS A 8 -1.31 -4.42 -13.17
C HIS A 8 -0.51 -3.67 -14.25
N TRP A 9 0.04 -4.40 -15.21
CA TRP A 9 0.88 -3.80 -16.26
C TRP A 9 0.14 -2.85 -17.20
N ASN A 10 -1.19 -2.93 -17.28
CA ASN A 10 -2.01 -2.01 -18.07
C ASN A 10 -2.00 -0.56 -17.56
N THR A 11 -1.63 -0.33 -16.30
CA THR A 11 -1.50 1.02 -15.72
C THR A 11 -0.07 1.55 -15.72
N ALA A 12 0.91 0.74 -16.15
CA ALA A 12 2.32 1.11 -16.21
C ALA A 12 2.87 1.11 -17.64
N ALA A 13 2.35 0.24 -18.51
CA ALA A 13 2.86 0.06 -19.86
C ALA A 13 1.72 0.03 -20.90
N VAL A 14 2.01 0.58 -22.07
CA VAL A 14 1.16 0.43 -23.25
C VAL A 14 1.45 -0.94 -23.87
N ILE A 15 0.52 -1.87 -23.72
CA ILE A 15 0.63 -3.22 -24.29
C ILE A 15 -0.05 -3.20 -25.67
N GLY A 16 0.69 -3.61 -26.70
CA GLY A 16 0.19 -3.67 -28.08
C GLY A 16 0.32 -5.08 -28.67
N ASP A 17 -0.64 -5.43 -29.52
CA ASP A 17 -0.58 -6.65 -30.34
C ASP A 17 0.41 -6.43 -31.50
N GLU A 18 1.25 -7.43 -31.76
CA GLU A 18 2.19 -7.47 -32.88
C GLU A 18 1.49 -7.33 -34.25
N ARG A 19 0.22 -7.74 -34.34
CA ARG A 19 -0.59 -7.58 -35.56
C ARG A 19 -0.86 -6.11 -35.90
N LEU A 20 -0.70 -5.22 -34.93
CA LEU A 20 -0.94 -3.78 -35.04
C LEU A 20 0.36 -2.96 -35.06
N LEU A 21 1.53 -3.58 -35.30
CA LEU A 21 2.84 -2.89 -35.29
C LEU A 21 2.85 -1.59 -36.11
N LEU A 22 2.23 -1.61 -37.30
CA LEU A 22 2.15 -0.43 -38.19
C LEU A 22 1.26 0.70 -37.61
N GLN A 23 0.34 0.37 -36.71
CA GLN A 23 -0.57 1.32 -36.04
C GLN A 23 -0.06 1.78 -34.68
N ILE A 24 1.07 1.24 -34.19
CA ILE A 24 1.66 1.66 -32.91
C ILE A 24 1.95 3.17 -32.91
N PRO A 25 2.55 3.78 -33.96
CA PRO A 25 2.84 5.21 -33.94
C PRO A 25 1.57 6.08 -33.85
N SER A 26 0.47 5.69 -34.49
CA SER A 26 -0.81 6.40 -34.37
C SER A 26 -1.43 6.21 -32.99
N THR A 27 -1.38 4.98 -32.47
CA THR A 27 -1.93 4.64 -31.15
C THR A 27 -1.21 5.40 -30.05
N VAL A 28 0.13 5.41 -30.05
CA VAL A 28 0.94 6.13 -29.05
C VAL A 28 0.71 7.65 -29.11
N ARG A 29 0.57 8.24 -30.31
CA ARG A 29 0.26 9.67 -30.46
C ARG A 29 -1.14 10.05 -29.99
N SER A 30 -2.07 9.09 -29.95
CA SER A 30 -3.45 9.33 -29.48
C SER A 30 -3.57 9.34 -27.95
N ILE A 31 -2.52 8.92 -27.24
CA ILE A 31 -2.49 8.90 -25.77
C ILE A 31 -2.34 10.34 -25.26
N HIS A 32 -3.26 10.74 -24.40
CA HIS A 32 -3.26 12.05 -23.77
C HIS A 32 -2.04 12.21 -22.84
N GLN A 33 -1.52 13.42 -22.72
CA GLN A 33 -0.34 13.72 -21.91
C GLN A 33 -0.51 13.33 -20.43
N ASP A 34 -1.70 13.50 -19.88
CA ASP A 34 -2.01 13.12 -18.48
C ASP A 34 -1.89 11.61 -18.25
N ASN A 35 -2.30 10.81 -19.25
CA ASN A 35 -2.14 9.36 -19.21
C ASN A 35 -0.66 8.97 -19.34
N ILE A 36 0.12 9.69 -20.13
CA ILE A 36 1.57 9.45 -20.21
C ILE A 36 2.23 9.73 -18.85
N LEU A 37 1.81 10.80 -18.17
CA LEU A 37 2.31 11.11 -16.83
C LEU A 37 1.94 10.04 -15.81
N SER A 38 0.69 9.58 -15.79
CA SER A 38 0.25 8.54 -14.87
C SER A 38 0.96 7.20 -15.11
N LEU A 39 1.14 6.80 -16.38
CA LEU A 39 1.92 5.61 -16.76
C LEU A 39 3.38 5.70 -16.25
N ARG A 40 4.01 6.88 -16.38
CA ARG A 40 5.37 7.12 -15.89
C ARG A 40 5.44 7.04 -14.36
N GLN A 41 4.51 7.68 -13.67
CA GLN A 41 4.42 7.63 -12.20
C GLN A 41 4.23 6.20 -11.71
N GLN A 42 3.33 5.44 -12.34
CA GLN A 42 3.10 4.05 -11.99
C GLN A 42 4.34 3.19 -12.25
N THR A 43 5.01 3.38 -13.39
CA THR A 43 6.25 2.65 -13.71
C THR A 43 7.35 2.95 -12.70
N GLN A 44 7.53 4.22 -12.34
CA GLN A 44 8.52 4.63 -11.34
C GLN A 44 8.22 4.00 -9.97
N PHE A 45 6.95 4.02 -9.54
CA PHE A 45 6.52 3.35 -8.33
C PHE A 45 6.85 1.85 -8.35
N LEU A 46 6.48 1.13 -9.42
CA LEU A 46 6.75 -0.30 -9.53
C LEU A 46 8.25 -0.60 -9.50
N TRP A 47 9.05 0.22 -10.18
CA TRP A 47 10.50 0.11 -10.18
C TRP A 47 11.08 0.27 -8.78
N GLU A 48 10.74 1.37 -8.10
CA GLU A 48 11.24 1.67 -6.75
C GLU A 48 10.81 0.61 -5.74
N ALA A 49 9.56 0.16 -5.80
CA ALA A 49 9.00 -0.83 -4.89
C ALA A 49 9.59 -2.24 -5.08
N TYR A 50 9.69 -2.74 -6.32
CA TYR A 50 9.92 -4.17 -6.58
C TYR A 50 11.18 -4.51 -7.40
N PHE A 51 11.65 -3.60 -8.25
CA PHE A 51 12.70 -3.92 -9.24
C PHE A 51 14.02 -3.17 -9.05
N SER A 52 14.08 -2.22 -8.10
CA SER A 52 15.23 -1.34 -7.89
C SER A 52 16.53 -2.05 -7.49
N SER A 53 16.46 -3.30 -7.03
CA SER A 53 17.63 -4.15 -6.80
C SER A 53 17.29 -5.63 -6.94
N VAL A 54 18.31 -6.49 -7.07
CA VAL A 54 18.13 -7.96 -7.06
C VAL A 54 17.48 -8.42 -5.75
N GLU A 55 17.88 -7.83 -4.62
CA GLU A 55 17.26 -8.10 -3.31
C GLU A 55 15.75 -7.83 -3.33
N ARG A 56 15.32 -6.69 -3.88
CA ARG A 56 13.88 -6.36 -4.01
C ARG A 56 13.14 -7.35 -4.88
N ILE A 57 13.75 -7.79 -5.98
CA ILE A 57 13.16 -8.78 -6.88
C ILE A 57 12.98 -10.11 -6.13
N VAL A 58 14.01 -10.56 -5.40
CA VAL A 58 13.96 -11.81 -4.61
C VAL A 58 12.91 -11.71 -3.51
N LEU A 59 12.89 -10.62 -2.73
CA LEU A 59 11.85 -10.40 -1.70
C LEU A 59 10.45 -10.42 -2.31
N THR A 60 10.25 -9.76 -3.45
CA THR A 60 8.96 -9.77 -4.16
C THR A 60 8.55 -11.19 -4.54
N THR A 61 9.47 -12.00 -5.08
CA THR A 61 9.17 -13.40 -5.40
C THR A 61 8.80 -14.22 -4.18
N LEU A 62 9.51 -14.04 -3.06
CA LEU A 62 9.25 -14.77 -1.82
C LEU A 62 7.88 -14.40 -1.24
N GLU A 63 7.53 -13.13 -1.24
CA GLU A 63 6.24 -12.65 -0.75
C GLU A 63 5.07 -13.12 -1.65
N ILE A 64 5.25 -13.17 -2.97
CA ILE A 64 4.26 -13.77 -3.88
C ILE A 64 4.05 -15.26 -3.56
N ILE A 65 5.15 -16.00 -3.34
CA ILE A 65 5.06 -17.42 -2.97
C ILE A 65 4.37 -17.57 -1.61
N HIS A 66 4.71 -16.71 -0.65
CA HIS A 66 4.11 -16.70 0.67
C HIS A 66 2.59 -16.45 0.61
N ASP A 67 2.14 -15.45 -0.16
CA ASP A 67 0.72 -15.14 -0.35
C ASP A 67 -0.05 -16.33 -0.97
N ARG A 68 0.58 -17.11 -1.85
CA ARG A 68 -0.03 -18.32 -2.43
C ARG A 68 -0.15 -19.47 -1.44
N VAL A 69 0.81 -19.61 -0.53
CA VAL A 69 0.81 -20.65 0.51
C VAL A 69 -0.17 -20.28 1.62
N LEU A 70 -0.20 -19.03 2.05
CA LEU A 70 -1.06 -18.51 3.11
C LEU A 70 -2.16 -17.59 2.56
N GLN A 71 -3.09 -18.19 1.80
CA GLN A 71 -4.15 -17.45 1.11
C GLN A 71 -5.00 -16.55 2.02
N HIS A 72 -5.21 -16.96 3.29
CA HIS A 72 -5.98 -16.17 4.25
C HIS A 72 -5.26 -14.88 4.70
N ALA A 73 -3.94 -14.80 4.52
CA ALA A 73 -3.11 -13.66 4.85
C ALA A 73 -2.47 -13.06 3.58
N ALA A 74 -3.01 -13.37 2.41
CA ALA A 74 -2.52 -12.84 1.15
C ALA A 74 -2.83 -11.34 1.05
N ARG A 75 -1.88 -10.58 0.49
CA ARG A 75 -2.09 -9.17 0.21
C ARG A 75 -3.08 -9.00 -0.93
N SER A 76 -3.90 -7.95 -0.87
CA SER A 76 -4.78 -7.62 -1.97
C SER A 76 -4.01 -7.08 -3.19
N ASN A 77 -4.61 -7.20 -4.38
CA ASN A 77 -4.06 -6.56 -5.59
C ASN A 77 -3.90 -5.04 -5.43
N LEU A 78 -4.74 -4.40 -4.61
CA LEU A 78 -4.63 -2.98 -4.34
C LEU A 78 -3.34 -2.66 -3.58
N MET A 79 -2.96 -3.46 -2.58
CA MET A 79 -1.70 -3.31 -1.83
C MET A 79 -0.48 -3.45 -2.74
N TRP A 80 -0.51 -4.39 -3.68
CA TRP A 80 0.57 -4.57 -4.66
C TRP A 80 0.68 -3.41 -5.67
N ASN A 81 -0.41 -2.73 -6.00
CA ASN A 81 -0.44 -1.69 -7.05
C ASN A 81 -0.63 -0.27 -6.53
N SER A 82 -0.46 -0.04 -5.23
CA SER A 82 -0.55 1.28 -4.63
C SER A 82 0.58 1.53 -3.63
N LEU A 83 0.93 2.80 -3.46
CA LEU A 83 1.91 3.21 -2.46
C LEU A 83 1.46 2.74 -1.06
N PRO A 84 2.41 2.27 -0.21
CA PRO A 84 3.85 2.18 -0.43
C PRO A 84 4.33 0.96 -1.24
N GLY A 85 3.45 0.02 -1.53
CA GLY A 85 3.72 -1.25 -2.22
C GLY A 85 3.55 -2.46 -1.30
N GLY A 86 3.39 -3.64 -1.90
CA GLY A 86 3.11 -4.91 -1.23
C GLY A 86 4.18 -5.30 -0.21
N LEU A 87 5.46 -5.08 -0.54
CA LEU A 87 6.59 -5.38 0.36
C LEU A 87 6.56 -4.58 1.67
N TYR A 88 5.95 -3.39 1.66
CA TYR A 88 5.88 -2.50 2.81
C TYR A 88 4.54 -2.60 3.54
N SER A 89 3.61 -3.38 2.98
CA SER A 89 2.29 -3.60 3.54
C SER A 89 2.30 -4.92 4.33
N LEU A 90 1.81 -4.88 5.57
CA LEU A 90 1.81 -6.00 6.51
C LEU A 90 0.42 -6.65 6.53
N PRO A 91 0.13 -7.66 5.69
CA PRO A 91 -1.19 -8.29 5.65
C PRO A 91 -1.55 -9.01 6.94
N GLN A 92 -0.55 -9.42 7.75
CA GLN A 92 -0.78 -10.02 9.06
C GLN A 92 -1.32 -9.04 10.11
N TYR A 93 -1.27 -7.73 9.86
CA TYR A 93 -1.83 -6.73 10.77
C TYR A 93 -3.35 -6.70 10.69
N SER A 94 -3.90 -6.59 9.48
CA SER A 94 -5.33 -6.61 9.24
C SER A 94 -5.66 -7.08 7.82
N SER A 95 -6.79 -7.78 7.69
CA SER A 95 -7.40 -8.13 6.41
C SER A 95 -8.24 -6.98 5.81
N TYR A 96 -8.54 -5.93 6.58
CA TYR A 96 -9.32 -4.78 6.11
C TYR A 96 -8.40 -3.68 5.59
N LEU A 97 -8.63 -3.24 4.34
CA LEU A 97 -7.80 -2.21 3.71
C LEU A 97 -7.90 -0.85 4.39
N GLY A 98 -9.03 -0.55 5.05
CA GLY A 98 -9.21 0.69 5.77
C GLY A 98 -8.36 0.80 7.03
N ASP A 99 -7.82 -0.30 7.57
CA ASP A 99 -6.92 -0.22 8.72
C ASP A 99 -5.53 0.31 8.35
N PHE A 100 -5.24 0.44 7.05
CA PHE A 100 -3.98 0.95 6.54
C PHE A 100 -4.10 2.43 6.16
N PRO A 101 -3.34 3.33 6.79
CA PRO A 101 -3.54 4.76 6.63
C PRO A 101 -3.26 5.30 5.22
N PHE A 102 -2.47 4.57 4.45
CA PHE A 102 -2.13 4.92 3.06
C PHE A 102 -3.24 4.56 2.06
N HIS A 103 -4.31 3.87 2.48
CA HIS A 103 -5.42 3.49 1.61
C HIS A 103 -6.68 4.36 1.75
N TYR A 104 -6.76 5.23 2.76
CA TYR A 104 -7.92 6.11 2.99
C TYR A 104 -8.31 6.92 1.75
N ALA A 105 -7.34 7.60 1.12
CA ALA A 105 -7.59 8.41 -0.07
C ALA A 105 -8.16 7.59 -1.25
N LYS A 106 -7.82 6.30 -1.33
CA LYS A 106 -8.30 5.39 -2.37
C LYS A 106 -9.67 4.79 -2.05
N LEU A 107 -9.99 4.64 -0.76
CA LEU A 107 -11.26 4.12 -0.27
C LEU A 107 -12.34 5.22 -0.18
N GLY A 108 -11.96 6.50 -0.20
CA GLY A 108 -12.88 7.61 0.03
C GLY A 108 -13.31 7.74 1.49
N GLU A 109 -12.77 6.89 2.35
CA GLU A 109 -12.92 6.91 3.81
C GLU A 109 -12.12 8.11 4.33
N SER A 110 -12.81 9.09 4.90
CA SER A 110 -12.13 10.25 5.46
C SER A 110 -11.55 9.87 6.82
N CYS A 111 -10.42 10.49 7.19
CA CYS A 111 -9.83 10.39 8.53
C CYS A 111 -10.84 10.72 9.66
N HIS A 112 -11.99 11.32 9.33
CA HIS A 112 -13.05 11.67 10.27
C HIS A 112 -13.77 10.45 10.89
N ASP A 113 -13.76 9.29 10.25
CA ASP A 113 -14.43 8.09 10.77
C ASP A 113 -13.61 7.37 11.87
N LEU A 114 -12.28 7.57 11.88
CA LEU A 114 -11.41 7.12 12.99
C LEU A 114 -11.67 7.88 14.29
N GLN A 115 -12.33 9.04 14.26
CA GLN A 115 -12.70 9.74 15.47
C GLN A 115 -13.86 9.05 16.21
N ILE A 116 -14.69 8.30 15.50
CA ILE A 116 -15.76 7.48 16.10
C ILE A 116 -15.13 6.23 16.76
N ASP A 117 -14.12 5.62 16.13
CA ASP A 117 -13.40 4.48 16.70
C ASP A 117 -12.44 4.87 17.84
N LEU A 118 -11.87 6.08 17.86
CA LEU A 118 -11.14 6.59 19.04
C LEU A 118 -12.06 6.77 20.26
N ASN A 119 -13.34 7.06 20.04
CA ASN A 119 -14.33 7.13 21.12
C ASN A 119 -14.85 5.75 21.52
N ALA A 120 -14.93 4.78 20.59
CA ALA A 120 -15.21 3.38 20.93
C ALA A 120 -14.03 2.72 21.68
N HIS A 121 -12.80 3.05 21.31
CA HIS A 121 -11.58 2.55 21.96
C HIS A 121 -11.33 3.17 23.34
N GLN A 122 -11.96 4.31 23.67
CA GLN A 122 -12.02 4.84 25.04
C GLN A 122 -12.81 3.94 26.00
N SER A 123 -13.67 3.03 25.48
CA SER A 123 -14.38 2.04 26.29
C SER A 123 -13.58 0.74 26.50
N SER A 124 -12.40 0.60 25.89
CA SER A 124 -11.53 -0.57 26.08
C SER A 124 -10.75 -0.48 27.39
N SER A 125 -10.80 -1.55 28.19
CA SER A 125 -10.04 -1.66 29.45
C SER A 125 -8.54 -1.46 29.24
N MET A 126 -8.00 -1.83 28.07
CA MET A 126 -6.59 -1.65 27.75
C MET A 126 -6.22 -0.16 27.55
N TRP A 127 -7.13 0.65 27.02
CA TRP A 127 -6.93 2.09 26.86
C TRP A 127 -6.92 2.80 28.23
N MET A 128 -7.76 2.37 29.17
CA MET A 128 -7.70 2.83 30.57
C MET A 128 -6.35 2.50 31.22
N VAL A 129 -5.84 1.27 31.03
CA VAL A 129 -4.53 0.86 31.56
C VAL A 129 -3.41 1.69 30.93
N MET A 130 -3.43 1.91 29.61
CA MET A 130 -2.42 2.73 28.94
C MET A 130 -2.46 4.19 29.39
N ASN A 131 -3.65 4.76 29.59
CA ASN A 131 -3.81 6.14 30.08
C ASN A 131 -3.40 6.28 31.56
N LEU A 132 -3.67 5.28 32.40
CA LEU A 132 -3.17 5.24 33.79
C LEU A 132 -1.65 5.20 33.85
N ILE A 133 -1.00 4.39 32.99
CA ILE A 133 0.46 4.31 32.92
C ILE A 133 1.06 5.64 32.42
N LEU A 134 0.48 6.25 31.38
CA LEU A 134 0.91 7.56 30.88
C LEU A 134 0.76 8.67 31.94
N ARG A 135 -0.34 8.68 32.69
CA ARG A 135 -0.55 9.61 33.81
C ARG A 135 0.43 9.36 34.96
N ALA A 136 0.71 8.11 35.29
CA ALA A 136 1.71 7.76 36.31
C ALA A 136 3.12 8.21 35.91
N LEU A 137 3.46 8.07 34.63
CA LEU A 137 4.72 8.57 34.08
C LEU A 137 4.79 10.10 34.12
N GLN A 138 3.74 10.82 33.74
CA GLN A 138 3.72 12.30 33.84
C GLN A 138 3.79 12.82 35.28
N GLN A 139 3.22 12.09 36.25
CA GLN A 139 3.32 12.42 37.68
C GLN A 139 4.72 12.18 38.24
N GLY A 140 5.43 11.15 37.75
CA GLY A 140 6.81 10.85 38.13
C GLY A 140 7.82 11.93 37.69
N TYR A 141 7.61 12.55 36.53
CA TYR A 141 8.47 13.63 36.04
C TYR A 141 8.23 14.99 36.70
N ARG A 142 7.12 15.17 37.44
CA ARG A 142 6.79 16.45 38.10
C ARG A 142 7.36 16.59 39.52
N LYS A 143 8.16 15.64 40.01
CA LYS A 143 8.77 15.67 41.35
C LYS A 143 10.29 15.90 41.38
N VAL A 144 10.92 16.27 40.26
CA VAL A 144 12.37 16.62 40.22
C VAL A 144 12.59 17.97 39.54
N LEU A 145 11.81 18.97 39.93
CA LEU A 145 12.12 20.39 39.70
C LEU A 145 11.74 21.18 40.96
N PHE A 146 12.61 21.08 41.96
CA PHE A 146 12.92 22.13 42.93
C PHE A 146 14.42 22.07 43.20
#